data_AF-A0A0H3CJW9-F1
#
_entry.id   AF-A0A0H3CJW9-F1
#
_cell.length_a   1.000
_cell.length_b   1.000
_cell.length_c   1.000
_cell.angle_alpha   90.00
_cell.angle_beta   90.00
_cell.angle_gamma   90.00
#
_symmetry.space_group_name_H-M   'P 1'
#
loop_
_entity.id
_entity.type
_entity.pdbx_description
1 polymer ?
#
loop_
_entity_poly.entity_id
_entity_poly.type
_entity_poly.pdbx_seq_one_letter_code
_entity_poly.pdbx_strand_id
1 'polypeptide(L)' 'MNPTIKTAITIVGSQKALGEACAVSQQAVYKWLHNKAKVSPEHVNSIVKATGGEIQAYQIRPDLPTLFPSPADNTAA' A
#
# COMPACT_ATOMS: atom_id res chain seq x y z
N MET A 1 -8.87 7.37 -8.69
CA MET A 1 -7.50 6.96 -8.30
C MET A 1 -7.54 6.50 -6.85
N ASN A 2 -6.74 5.51 -6.48
CA ASN A 2 -6.57 5.04 -5.12
C ASN A 2 -5.81 6.10 -4.30
N PRO A 3 -6.44 6.75 -3.30
CA PRO A 3 -5.81 7.83 -2.54
C PRO A 3 -4.62 7.33 -1.72
N THR A 4 -4.71 6.13 -1.13
CA THR A 4 -3.62 5.51 -0.36
C THR A 4 -2.38 5.34 -1.24
N ILE A 5 -2.53 4.76 -2.43
CA ILE A 5 -1.40 4.57 -3.35
C ILE A 5 -0.87 5.92 -3.87
N LYS A 6 -1.76 6.89 -4.10
CA LYS A 6 -1.34 8.24 -4.50
C LYS A 6 -0.44 8.87 -3.43
N THR A 7 -0.82 8.80 -2.16
CA THR A 7 0.01 9.29 -1.05
C THR A 7 1.33 8.54 -0.96
N ALA A 8 1.32 7.21 -1.14
CA ALA A 8 2.54 6.40 -1.15
C ALA A 8 3.52 6.88 -2.24
N ILE A 9 3.01 7.13 -3.44
CA ILE A 9 3.79 7.68 -4.56
C ILE A 9 4.35 9.06 -4.23
N THR A 10 3.58 9.92 -3.57
CA THR A 10 4.03 11.26 -3.17
C THR A 10 5.15 11.20 -2.14
N ILE A 11 5.04 10.33 -1.12
CA ILE A 11 6.07 10.15 -0.09
C ILE A 11 7.36 9.60 -0.71
N VAL A 12 7.25 8.57 -1.56
CA VAL A 12 8.41 7.92 -2.19
C VAL A 12 8.96 8.72 -3.38
N GLY A 13 8.18 9.66 -3.92
CA GLY A 13 8.55 10.60 -4.97
C GLY A 13 8.07 10.25 -6.38
N SER A 14 7.90 8.97 -6.73
CA SER A 14 7.34 8.57 -8.04
C SER A 14 6.79 7.13 -8.07
N GLN A 15 6.00 6.81 -9.11
CA GLN A 15 5.52 5.44 -9.33
C GLN A 15 6.67 4.46 -9.60
N LYS A 16 7.73 4.91 -10.28
CA LYS A 16 8.93 4.10 -10.55
C LYS A 16 9.67 3.79 -9.25
N ALA A 17 9.92 4.81 -8.43
CA ALA A 17 10.59 4.64 -7.14
C ALA A 17 9.81 3.73 -6.19
N LEU A 18 8.47 3.87 -6.13
CA LEU A 18 7.63 2.95 -5.35
C LEU A 18 7.67 1.52 -5.90
N GLY A 19 7.73 1.35 -7.22
CA GLY A 19 7.89 0.05 -7.87
C GLY A 19 9.21 -0.62 -7.50
N GLU A 20 10.31 0.10 -7.60
CA GLU A 20 11.66 -0.36 -7.20
C GLU A 20 11.70 -0.76 -5.73
N ALA A 21 11.14 0.07 -4.84
CA ALA A 21 11.06 -0.23 -3.41
C ALA A 21 10.22 -1.49 -3.09
N CYS A 22 9.27 -1.83 -3.96
CA CYS A 22 8.41 -3.02 -3.83
C CYS A 22 8.88 -4.20 -4.71
N ALA A 23 10.00 -4.08 -5.42
CA ALA A 23 10.48 -5.04 -6.42
C ALA A 23 9.44 -5.40 -7.50
N VAL A 24 8.66 -4.41 -7.95
CA VAL A 24 7.67 -4.54 -9.03
C VAL A 24 7.89 -3.49 -10.13
N SER A 25 7.22 -3.66 -11.26
CA SER A 25 7.25 -2.65 -12.32
C SER A 25 6.45 -1.39 -11.96
N GLN A 26 6.84 -0.24 -12.52
CA GLN A 26 6.06 1.00 -12.45
C GLN A 26 4.62 0.80 -12.98
N GLN A 27 4.42 -0.09 -13.96
CA GLN A 27 3.10 -0.41 -14.49
C GLN A 27 2.22 -1.17 -13.49
N ALA A 28 2.80 -1.97 -12.59
CA ALA A 28 2.05 -2.56 -11.48
C ALA A 28 1.53 -1.46 -10.55
N VAL A 29 2.38 -0.49 -10.20
CA VAL A 29 2.00 0.67 -9.38
C VAL A 29 0.91 1.52 -10.07
N TYR A 30 1.01 1.73 -11.39
CA TYR A 30 -0.05 2.37 -12.16
C TYR A 30 -1.38 1.63 -12.02
N LYS A 31 -1.38 0.30 -12.14
CA LYS A 31 -2.60 -0.50 -11.95
C LYS A 31 -3.18 -0.36 -10.55
N TRP A 32 -2.35 -0.29 -9.51
CA TRP A 32 -2.78 -0.03 -8.13
C TRP A 32 -3.39 1.36 -7.98
N LEU A 33 -2.72 2.40 -8.51
CA LEU A 33 -3.19 3.79 -8.46
C LEU A 33 -4.54 3.98 -9.17
N HIS A 34 -4.77 3.26 -10.25
CA HIS A 34 -6.01 3.37 -11.05
C HIS A 34 -7.05 2.30 -10.71
N ASN A 35 -6.89 1.55 -9.61
CA ASN A 35 -7.78 0.47 -9.19
C ASN A 35 -8.02 -0.59 -10.29
N LYS A 36 -7.05 -0.77 -11.19
CA LYS A 36 -7.07 -1.85 -12.21
C LYS A 36 -6.59 -3.18 -11.63
N ALA A 37 -5.85 -3.13 -10.52
CA ALA A 37 -5.47 -4.29 -9.72
C ALA A 37 -5.36 -3.87 -8.25
N LYS A 38 -5.61 -4.80 -7.32
CA LYS A 38 -5.29 -4.62 -5.90
C LYS A 38 -3.80 -4.89 -5.67
N VAL A 39 -3.25 -4.35 -4.59
CA VAL A 39 -1.90 -4.70 -4.13
C VAL A 39 -1.93 -6.12 -3.58
N SER A 40 -1.10 -7.02 -4.10
CA SER A 40 -0.95 -8.37 -3.51
C SER A 40 -0.46 -8.27 -2.06
N PRO A 41 -0.95 -9.12 -1.13
CA PRO A 41 -0.58 -9.03 0.30
C PRO A 41 0.94 -9.01 0.55
N GLU A 42 1.72 -9.71 -0.28
CA GLU A 42 3.18 -9.76 -0.23
C GLU A 42 3.87 -8.39 -0.40
N HIS A 43 3.27 -7.45 -1.14
CA HIS A 43 3.85 -6.12 -1.36
C HIS A 43 3.37 -5.08 -0.33
N VAL A 44 2.38 -5.40 0.49
CA VAL A 44 1.80 -4.44 1.46
C VAL A 44 2.86 -3.95 2.42
N ASN A 45 3.65 -4.87 3.01
CA ASN A 45 4.72 -4.51 3.94
C ASN A 45 5.84 -3.72 3.26
N SER A 46 6.10 -3.94 1.97
CA SER A 46 7.08 -3.15 1.22
C SER A 46 6.64 -1.71 1.05
N ILE A 47 5.34 -1.47 0.79
CA ILE A 47 4.79 -0.10 0.71
C ILE A 47 4.84 0.59 2.08
N VAL A 48 4.48 -0.10 3.16
CA VAL A 48 4.57 0.45 4.53
C VAL A 48 6.01 0.87 4.85
N LYS A 49 7.00 0.01 4.54
CA LYS A 49 8.43 0.32 4.73
C LYS A 49 8.88 1.48 3.85
N ALA A 50 8.53 1.48 2.57
CA ALA A 50 8.90 2.53 1.62
C ALA A 50 8.36 3.91 2.02
N THR A 51 7.22 3.94 2.71
CA THR A 51 6.58 5.17 3.19
C THR A 51 6.95 5.53 4.63
N GLY A 52 7.96 4.86 5.21
CA GLY A 52 8.39 5.12 6.59
C GLY A 52 7.31 4.83 7.65
N GLY A 53 6.30 4.04 7.31
CA GLY A 53 5.16 3.75 8.20
C GLY A 53 4.07 4.81 8.23
N GLU A 54 4.15 5.87 7.41
CA GLU A 54 3.07 6.87 7.30
C GLU A 54 1.78 6.25 6.72
N ILE A 55 1.93 5.24 5.87
CA ILE A 55 0.81 4.43 5.37
C ILE A 55 0.86 3.07 6.03
N GLN A 56 -0.25 2.70 6.66
CA GLN A 56 -0.42 1.44 7.37
C GLN A 56 -1.02 0.36 6.46
N ALA A 57 -0.74 -0.91 6.78
CA ALA A 57 -1.14 -2.06 5.97
C ALA A 57 -2.66 -2.16 5.75
N TYR A 58 -3.46 -1.89 6.79
CA TYR A 58 -4.92 -1.91 6.73
C TYR A 58 -5.49 -0.83 5.79
N GLN A 59 -4.75 0.28 5.56
CA GLN A 59 -5.17 1.33 4.62
C GLN A 59 -4.96 0.90 3.16
N ILE A 60 -4.04 -0.03 2.91
CA ILE A 60 -3.72 -0.56 1.58
C ILE A 60 -4.66 -1.70 1.21
N ARG A 61 -4.94 -2.60 2.16
CA ARG A 61 -5.82 -3.76 2.01
C ARG A 61 -6.87 -3.83 3.15
N PRO A 62 -7.82 -2.88 3.20
CA PRO A 62 -8.90 -2.90 4.18
C PRO A 62 -9.84 -4.11 4.00
N ASP A 63 -9.77 -4.77 2.84
CA ASP A 63 -10.50 -6.00 2.54
C ASP A 63 -9.90 -7.27 3.18
N LEU A 64 -8.75 -7.17 3.85
CA LEU A 64 -8.08 -8.28 4.52
C LEU A 64 -7.81 -7.98 6.02
N PRO A 65 -8.84 -7.76 6.84
CA PRO A 65 -8.68 -7.39 8.25
C PRO A 65 -7.99 -8.47 9.11
N THR A 66 -8.10 -9.75 8.73
CA THR A 66 -7.41 -10.84 9.42
C THR A 66 -5.91 -10.86 9.17
N LEU A 67 -5.45 -10.35 8.02
CA LEU A 67 -4.02 -10.25 7.68
C LEU A 67 -3.44 -8.88 8.05
N PHE A 68 -4.25 -7.83 7.97
CA PHE A 68 -3.86 -6.45 8.23
C PHE A 68 -4.90 -5.79 9.15
N PRO A 69 -4.86 -6.09 10.46
CA PRO A 69 -5.84 -5.58 11.41
C PRO A 69 -5.76 -4.05 11.53
N SER A 70 -6.92 -3.40 11.60
CA SER A 70 -6.99 -1.97 11.90
C SER A 70 -6.81 -1.75 13.41
N PRO A 71 -6.16 -0.67 13.86
CA PRO A 71 -6.08 -0.32 15.27
C PRO A 71 -7.45 -0.24 15.97
N ALA A 72 -8.51 0.09 15.23
CA ALA A 72 -9.88 0.11 15.74
C ALA A 72 -10.41 -1.29 16.10
N ASP A 73 -9.98 -2.34 15.39
CA ASP A 73 -10.40 -3.72 15.65
C ASP A 73 -9.73 -4.31 16.91
N ASN A 74 -8.56 -3.77 17.29
CA ASN A 74 -7.81 -4.18 18.48
C ASN A 74 -8.33 -3.56 19.80
N THR A 75 -9.37 -2.73 19.76
CA THR A 75 -9.99 -2.14 20.98
C THR A 75 -11.14 -3.00 21.52
N ALA A 76 -11.31 -4.23 21.02
CA ALA A 76 -12.36 -5.16 21.47
C ALA A 76 -11.91 -6.15 22.56
N ALA A 77 -10.89 -5.82 23.37
CA ALA A 77 -10.43 -6.62 24.51
C ALA A 77 -10.45 -5.83 25.81
#